data_AF-A0A2D4MGR0-F1
#
_entry.id   AF-A0A2D4MGR0-F1
#
_cell.length_a   1.000
_cell.length_b   1.000
_cell.length_c   1.000
_cell.angle_alpha   90.00
_cell.angle_beta   90.00
_cell.angle_gamma   90.00
#
_symmetry.space_group_name_H-M   'P 1'
#
loop_
_entity.id
_entity.type
_entity.pdbx_description
1 polymer ?
#
loop_
_entity_poly.entity_id
_entity_poly.type
_entity_poly.pdbx_seq_one_letter_code
_entity_poly.pdbx_strand_id
1 'polypeptide(L)'
;MVWMSRGINTDIKEVDIEPSLWANHNPIKYSWRGCKKIARWTIQHVILKEKEFKSRMEKELGLFLSENREQKTSIRNLWDTAKAYMRGVAIVYMVKKNKEKKYQQKKLEEHR
;
A
#
# COMPACT_ATOMS: atom_id res chain seq x y z
N MET A 1 -30.18 -20.29 -4.30
CA MET A 1 -30.22 -19.19 -3.32
C MET A 1 -28.79 -18.73 -3.07
N VAL A 2 -28.49 -17.44 -3.27
CA VAL A 2 -27.13 -16.89 -3.08
C VAL A 2 -27.15 -16.00 -1.85
N TRP A 3 -26.33 -16.34 -0.84
CA TRP A 3 -26.19 -15.56 0.38
C TRP A 3 -24.94 -14.71 0.30
N MET A 4 -25.04 -13.44 0.69
CA MET A 4 -23.96 -12.46 0.51
C MET A 4 -23.82 -11.60 1.77
N SER A 5 -22.60 -11.16 2.06
CA SER A 5 -22.36 -10.23 3.16
C SER A 5 -22.93 -8.85 2.84
N ARG A 6 -23.31 -8.09 3.89
CA ARG A 6 -23.96 -6.78 3.76
C ARG A 6 -23.15 -5.78 2.92
N GLY A 7 -21.82 -5.84 3.01
CA GLY A 7 -20.91 -4.96 2.27
C GLY A 7 -20.75 -5.32 0.79
N ILE A 8 -20.88 -6.60 0.42
CA ILE A 8 -20.87 -7.00 -1.00
C ILE A 8 -22.22 -6.67 -1.63
N ASN A 9 -23.31 -6.86 -0.91
CA ASN A 9 -24.66 -6.57 -1.40
C ASN A 9 -24.82 -5.10 -1.83
N THR A 10 -24.21 -4.17 -1.09
CA THR A 10 -24.22 -2.74 -1.46
C THR A 10 -23.48 -2.42 -2.75
N ASP A 11 -22.61 -3.30 -3.25
CA ASP A 11 -21.81 -3.07 -4.45
C ASP A 11 -22.36 -3.77 -5.70
N ILE A 12 -23.41 -4.58 -5.56
CA ILE A 12 -24.05 -5.28 -6.68
C ILE A 12 -24.76 -4.25 -7.58
N LYS A 13 -24.59 -4.42 -8.88
CA LYS A 13 -25.28 -3.66 -9.92
C LYS A 13 -26.47 -4.43 -10.47
N GLU A 14 -26.26 -5.71 -10.77
CA GLU A 14 -27.25 -6.54 -11.47
C GLU A 14 -27.06 -8.02 -11.10
N VAL A 15 -28.16 -8.76 -11.07
CA VAL A 15 -28.19 -10.21 -10.85
C VAL A 15 -29.18 -10.80 -11.84
N ASP A 16 -28.69 -11.64 -12.74
CA ASP A 16 -29.47 -12.27 -13.81
C ASP A 16 -29.43 -13.79 -13.69
N ILE A 17 -30.51 -14.44 -14.12
CA ILE A 17 -30.59 -15.89 -14.27
C ILE A 17 -30.57 -16.17 -15.76
N GLU A 18 -29.46 -16.71 -16.26
CA GLU A 18 -29.30 -17.02 -17.68
C GLU A 18 -29.98 -18.37 -17.99
N PRO A 19 -30.70 -18.50 -19.12
CA PRO A 19 -31.38 -19.74 -19.47
C PRO A 19 -30.36 -20.84 -19.83
N SER A 20 -30.52 -22.03 -19.25
CA SER A 20 -29.72 -23.22 -19.59
C SER A 20 -30.59 -24.26 -20.28
N LEU A 21 -30.15 -24.75 -21.44
CA LEU A 21 -30.77 -25.87 -22.14
C LEU A 21 -30.11 -27.22 -21.81
N TRP A 22 -28.98 -27.19 -21.10
CA TRP A 22 -28.09 -28.35 -20.93
C TRP A 22 -28.14 -28.95 -19.52
N ALA A 23 -28.62 -28.19 -18.53
CA ALA A 23 -28.71 -28.62 -17.15
C ALA A 23 -30.05 -28.24 -16.55
N ASN A 24 -30.50 -29.01 -15.55
CA ASN A 24 -31.71 -28.72 -14.77
C ASN A 24 -31.57 -27.50 -13.85
N HIS A 25 -30.46 -26.77 -13.97
CA HIS A 25 -30.17 -25.55 -13.23
C HIS A 25 -29.72 -24.46 -14.17
N ASN A 26 -30.31 -23.27 -14.01
CA ASN A 26 -29.95 -22.08 -14.74
C ASN A 26 -28.77 -21.37 -14.06
N PRO A 27 -27.72 -20.98 -14.82
CA PRO A 27 -26.62 -20.20 -14.27
C PRO A 27 -27.11 -18.84 -13.73
N ILE A 28 -26.51 -18.41 -12.63
CA ILE A 28 -26.76 -17.09 -12.03
C ILE A 28 -25.53 -16.23 -12.29
N LYS A 29 -25.74 -15.10 -12.96
CA LYS A 29 -24.73 -14.09 -13.23
C LYS A 29 -24.98 -12.88 -12.36
N TYR A 30 -23.93 -12.29 -11.83
CA TYR A 30 -24.06 -11.03 -11.09
C TYR A 30 -22.92 -10.09 -11.48
N SER A 31 -23.25 -8.82 -11.66
CA SER A 31 -22.29 -7.76 -11.90
C SER A 31 -22.21 -6.87 -10.67
N TRP A 32 -21.00 -6.44 -10.28
CA TRP A 32 -20.80 -5.55 -9.14
C TRP A 32 -19.84 -4.42 -9.50
N ARG A 33 -19.86 -3.32 -8.74
CA ARG A 33 -19.10 -2.08 -8.98
C ARG A 33 -17.58 -2.25 -8.93
N GLY A 34 -17.08 -3.37 -8.42
CA GLY A 34 -15.69 -3.57 -8.07
C GLY A 34 -15.28 -2.74 -6.84
N CYS A 35 -14.32 -3.24 -6.06
CA CYS A 35 -13.70 -2.42 -5.02
C CYS A 35 -12.67 -1.50 -5.69
N LYS A 36 -12.86 -0.18 -5.62
CA LYS A 36 -11.78 0.77 -5.97
C LYS A 36 -10.61 0.45 -5.05
N LYS A 37 -9.47 0.04 -5.60
CA LYS A 37 -8.24 -0.10 -4.82
C LYS A 37 -7.91 1.28 -4.23
N ILE A 38 -8.29 1.52 -2.98
CA ILE A 38 -7.75 2.62 -2.20
C ILE A 38 -6.25 2.31 -2.15
N ALA A 39 -5.44 3.14 -2.80
CA ALA A 39 -4.00 2.95 -2.86
C ALA A 39 -3.43 3.17 -1.45
N ARG A 40 -3.49 2.13 -0.62
CA ARG A 40 -2.90 2.12 0.70
C ARG A 40 -1.39 2.03 0.49
N TRP A 41 -0.69 3.08 0.88
CA TRP A 41 0.77 3.07 0.86
C TRP A 41 1.27 1.88 1.68
N THR A 42 2.11 1.06 1.05
CA THR A 42 2.72 -0.11 1.68
C THR A 42 4.23 0.03 1.51
N ILE A 43 4.96 -0.10 2.62
CA ILE A 43 6.42 -0.09 2.59
C ILE A 43 6.94 -1.32 1.84
N GLN A 44 7.93 -1.14 0.96
CA GLN A 44 8.54 -2.27 0.28
C GLN A 44 9.40 -3.06 1.27
N HIS A 45 9.13 -4.37 1.41
CA HIS A 45 9.86 -5.21 2.37
C HIS A 45 11.36 -5.33 2.05
N VAL A 46 11.75 -5.10 0.78
CA VAL A 46 13.14 -5.20 0.32
C VAL A 46 14.03 -4.16 1.02
N ILE A 47 13.56 -2.92 1.16
CA ILE A 47 14.38 -1.86 1.80
C ILE A 47 14.63 -2.11 3.28
N LEU A 48 13.75 -2.87 3.94
CA LEU A 48 13.92 -3.23 5.35
C LEU A 48 15.12 -4.16 5.57
N LYS A 49 15.61 -4.84 4.53
CA LYS A 49 16.80 -5.70 4.60
C LYS A 49 18.10 -4.92 4.35
N GLU A 50 18.02 -3.69 3.84
CA GLU A 50 19.18 -2.90 3.44
C GLU A 50 19.83 -2.23 4.66
N LYS A 51 21.14 -2.45 4.84
CA LYS A 51 21.89 -1.87 5.96
C LYS A 51 21.90 -0.34 5.92
N GLU A 52 22.04 0.26 4.73
CA GLU A 52 22.02 1.71 4.55
C GLU A 52 20.69 2.32 5.01
N PHE A 53 19.57 1.71 4.62
CA PHE A 53 18.25 2.15 5.04
C PHE A 53 18.08 2.05 6.57
N LYS A 54 18.50 0.94 7.19
CA LYS A 54 18.43 0.77 8.65
C LYS A 54 19.23 1.85 9.38
N SER A 55 20.49 2.05 9.00
CA SER A 55 21.36 3.05 9.62
C SER A 55 20.80 4.47 9.47
N ARG A 56 20.28 4.81 8.29
CA ARG A 56 19.61 6.10 8.08
C ARG A 56 18.37 6.24 8.95
N MET A 57 17.51 5.23 8.99
CA MET A 57 16.29 5.24 9.81
C MET A 57 16.60 5.42 11.30
N GLU A 58 17.61 4.73 11.82
CA GLU A 58 18.05 4.87 13.21
C GLU A 58 18.51 6.31 13.51
N LYS A 59 19.30 6.91 12.62
CA LYS A 59 19.77 8.29 12.76
C LYS A 59 18.61 9.28 12.74
N GLU A 60 17.71 9.17 11.76
CA GLU A 60 16.56 10.08 11.61
C GLU A 60 15.58 9.94 12.78
N LEU A 61 15.33 8.71 13.25
CA LEU A 61 14.51 8.47 14.45
C LEU A 61 15.16 9.00 15.72
N GLY A 62 16.47 8.85 15.87
CA GLY A 62 17.22 9.42 16.98
C GLY A 62 17.06 10.93 17.07
N LEU A 63 17.23 11.61 15.94
CA LEU A 63 17.00 13.06 15.81
C LEU A 63 15.55 13.44 16.11
N PHE A 64 14.57 12.72 15.56
CA PHE A 64 13.17 12.98 15.83
C PHE A 64 12.85 12.89 17.34
N LEU A 65 13.33 11.84 18.00
CA LEU A 65 13.06 11.61 19.42
C LEU A 65 13.82 12.58 20.34
N SER A 66 15.03 13.02 19.96
CA SER A 66 15.77 14.01 20.75
C SER A 66 15.08 15.37 20.75
N GLU A 67 14.60 15.81 19.58
CA GLU A 67 13.92 17.10 19.43
C GLU A 67 12.51 17.11 20.04
N ASN A 68 11.81 15.96 20.03
CA ASN A 68 10.41 15.88 20.46
C ASN A 68 10.24 15.31 21.89
N ARG A 69 11.29 15.37 22.73
CA ARG A 69 11.27 14.79 24.09
C ARG A 69 10.47 15.59 25.12
N GLU A 70 9.82 16.68 24.72
CA GLU A 70 9.10 17.57 25.63
C GLU A 70 7.90 16.89 26.30
N GLN A 71 7.75 17.12 27.61
CA GLN A 71 6.70 16.53 28.47
C GLN A 71 5.26 16.94 28.06
N LYS A 72 5.10 17.97 27.22
CA LYS A 72 3.78 18.50 26.83
C LYS A 72 3.10 17.70 25.73
N THR A 73 3.83 16.83 25.03
CA THR A 73 3.26 16.07 23.91
C THR A 73 2.69 14.74 24.41
N SER A 74 1.44 14.45 24.06
CA SER A 74 0.85 13.15 24.40
C SER A 74 1.60 12.03 23.66
N ILE A 75 1.77 10.88 24.32
CA ILE A 75 2.45 9.70 23.75
C ILE A 75 1.79 9.26 22.43
N ARG A 76 0.46 9.39 22.33
CA ARG A 76 -0.30 9.06 21.12
C ARG A 76 0.11 9.96 19.95
N ASN A 77 0.16 11.28 20.17
CA ASN A 77 0.55 12.23 19.14
C ASN A 77 2.02 12.06 18.75
N LEU A 78 2.90 11.77 19.72
CA LEU A 78 4.30 11.47 19.45
C LEU A 78 4.44 10.24 18.54
N TRP A 79 3.70 9.17 18.84
CA TRP A 79 3.73 7.94 18.04
C TRP A 79 3.14 8.13 16.63
N ASP A 80 2.02 8.84 16.51
CA ASP A 80 1.40 9.12 15.21
C ASP A 80 2.31 9.99 14.33
N THR A 81 2.94 11.00 14.92
CA THR A 81 3.92 11.86 14.24
C THR A 81 5.18 11.07 13.86
N ALA A 82 5.72 10.24 14.76
CA ALA A 82 6.87 9.38 14.49
C ALA A 82 6.59 8.47 13.29
N LYS A 83 5.41 7.84 13.24
CA LYS A 83 5.00 7.01 12.10
C LYS A 83 4.91 7.80 10.80
N ALA A 84 4.37 9.02 10.84
CA ALA A 84 4.30 9.87 9.65
C ALA A 84 5.71 10.26 9.15
N TYR A 85 6.58 10.63 10.07
CA TYR A 85 7.98 10.99 9.79
C TYR A 85 8.75 9.81 9.18
N MET A 86 8.68 8.63 9.81
CA MET A 86 9.30 7.40 9.29
C MET A 86 8.83 7.06 7.87
N ARG A 87 7.53 7.24 7.58
CA ARG A 87 6.99 7.03 6.23
C ARG A 87 7.58 8.01 5.23
N GLY A 88 7.70 9.29 5.58
CA GLY A 88 8.33 10.31 4.75
C GLY A 88 9.77 9.94 4.37
N VAL A 89 10.57 9.54 5.37
CA VAL A 89 11.96 9.09 5.15
C VAL A 89 12.02 7.88 4.21
N ALA A 90 11.16 6.88 4.42
CA ALA A 90 11.09 5.69 3.56
C ALA A 90 10.70 6.02 2.11
N ILE A 91 9.74 6.93 1.91
CA ILE A 91 9.32 7.38 0.57
C ILE A 91 10.47 8.08 -0.15
N VAL A 92 11.15 9.01 0.52
CA VAL A 92 12.28 9.76 -0.07
C VAL A 92 13.41 8.81 -0.47
N TYR A 93 13.76 7.87 0.40
CA TYR A 93 14.77 6.84 0.11
C TYR A 93 14.40 6.02 -1.13
N MET A 94 13.16 5.54 -1.20
CA MET A 94 12.64 4.77 -2.34
C MET A 94 12.67 5.56 -3.65
N VAL A 95 12.27 6.83 -3.62
CA VAL A 95 12.28 7.69 -4.81
C VAL A 95 13.70 7.88 -5.34
N LYS A 96 14.67 8.15 -4.46
CA LYS A 96 16.09 8.26 -4.83
C LYS A 96 16.58 6.98 -5.51
N LYS A 97 16.34 5.84 -4.87
CA LYS A 97 16.75 4.52 -5.39
C LYS A 97 16.11 4.18 -6.73
N ASN A 98 14.83 4.51 -6.91
CA ASN A 98 14.14 4.29 -8.18
C ASN A 98 14.70 5.18 -9.30
N LYS A 99 15.14 6.41 -9.01
CA LYS A 99 15.84 7.27 -9.98
C LYS A 99 17.18 6.65 -10.40
N GLU A 100 17.96 6.18 -9.44
CA GLU A 100 19.25 5.53 -9.70
C GLU A 100 19.08 4.28 -10.56
N LYS A 101 18.12 3.40 -10.22
CA LYS A 101 17.81 2.22 -11.04
C LYS A 101 17.45 2.57 -12.48
N LYS A 102 16.60 3.58 -12.68
CA LYS A 102 16.22 4.05 -14.03
C LYS A 102 17.42 4.60 -14.80
N TYR A 103 18.32 5.31 -14.13
CA TYR A 103 19.55 5.82 -14.75
C TYR A 103 20.47 4.68 -15.21
N GLN A 104 20.70 3.68 -14.34
CA GLN A 104 21.53 2.52 -14.69
C GLN A 104 20.93 1.71 -15.85
N GLN A 105 19.60 1.56 -15.86
CA GLN A 105 18.91 0.87 -16.96
C GLN A 105 19.10 1.59 -18.29
N LYS A 106 18.91 2.92 -18.33
CA LYS A 106 19.13 3.70 -19.56
C LYS A 106 20.56 3.56 -20.09
N LYS A 107 21.55 3.63 -19.19
CA LYS A 107 22.97 3.47 -19.57
C LYS A 107 23.23 2.09 -20.21
N LEU A 108 22.59 1.04 -19.70
CA LEU A 108 22.72 -0.32 -20.27
C LEU A 108 22.02 -0.44 -21.64
N GLU A 109 20.90 0.24 -21.84
CA GLU A 109 20.17 0.28 -23.11
C GLU A 109 20.95 1.05 -24.20
N GLU A 110 21.68 2.11 -23.83
CA GLU A 110 22.55 2.89 -24.75
C GLU A 110 23.79 2.12 -25.22
N HIS A 111 24.22 1.09 -24.48
CA HIS A 111 25.37 0.24 -24.81
C HIS A 111 24.99 -1.05 -25.55
N ARG A 112 23.73 -1.19 -25.98
CA ARG A 112 23.19 -2.40 -26.62
C ARG A 112 22.84 -2.15 -28.08
#